data_AF-A0A8S9W832-F1
#
_entry.id   AF-A0A8S9W832-F1
#
_cell.length_a   1.000
_cell.length_b   1.000
_cell.length_c   1.000
_cell.angle_alpha   90.00
_cell.angle_beta   90.00
_cell.angle_gamma   90.00
#
_symmetry.space_group_name_H-M   'P 1'
#
loop_
_entity.id
_entity.type
_entity.pdbx_description
1 polymer ?
#
loop_
_entity_poly.entity_id
_entity_poly.type
_entity_poly.pdbx_seq_one_letter_code
_entity_poly.pdbx_strand_id
1 'polypeptide(L)'
;MALFKKRIAGEIGYYNLEEWWLNEFDDKERRVILKTFTQMGSEDDSLIKGQISYTSRSKLKFLGILASSFMKPETFQIAKKIIIKAEEYVPETEKILDVHFFYHNKIKIFYRNRETEAHALEKAIEACEQQISISEQAANGFKMEFWDSLLLHTGYEQLAIIKEKQKDYRSVIKISEKALKEGWGGDWERRIERAKEKIEKEDK
;
A
#
# COMPACT_ATOMS: atom_id res chain seq x y z
N MET A 1 34.35 -6.82 -23.28
CA MET A 1 34.55 -7.73 -22.12
C MET A 1 33.26 -7.77 -21.32
N ALA A 2 32.48 -8.84 -21.46
CA ALA A 2 31.27 -9.03 -20.66
C ALA A 2 31.66 -9.53 -19.27
N LEU A 3 31.63 -8.64 -18.29
CA LEU A 3 31.67 -9.03 -16.87
C LEU A 3 30.40 -9.85 -16.60
N PHE A 4 30.57 -11.15 -16.33
CA PHE A 4 29.53 -11.99 -15.74
C PHE A 4 29.13 -11.38 -14.39
N LYS A 5 28.16 -10.45 -14.41
CA LYS A 5 27.46 -10.00 -13.20
C LYS A 5 26.89 -11.26 -12.56
N LYS A 6 27.26 -11.57 -11.32
CA LYS A 6 26.60 -12.63 -10.55
C LYS A 6 25.10 -12.38 -10.64
N ARG A 7 24.39 -13.28 -11.32
CA ARG A 7 22.95 -13.17 -11.52
C ARG A 7 22.30 -13.24 -10.15
N ILE A 8 21.62 -12.17 -9.75
CA ILE A 8 20.84 -12.18 -8.52
C ILE A 8 19.71 -13.19 -8.74
N ALA A 9 19.53 -14.11 -7.79
CA ALA A 9 18.51 -15.15 -7.84
C ALA A 9 17.38 -14.80 -6.85
N GLY A 10 16.68 -15.81 -6.31
CA GLY A 10 15.61 -15.58 -5.34
C GLY A 10 14.43 -14.78 -5.90
N GLU A 11 13.67 -14.10 -5.05
CA GLU A 11 12.53 -13.29 -5.47
C GLU A 11 12.95 -12.13 -6.41
N ILE A 12 14.08 -11.48 -6.15
CA ILE A 12 14.58 -10.40 -7.03
C ILE A 12 14.91 -10.92 -8.43
N GLY A 13 15.60 -12.05 -8.53
CA GLY A 13 15.92 -12.66 -9.83
C GLY A 13 14.69 -13.21 -10.54
N TYR A 14 13.78 -13.86 -9.80
CA TYR A 14 12.55 -14.41 -10.37
C TYR A 14 11.67 -13.35 -11.04
N TYR A 15 11.55 -12.18 -10.41
CA TYR A 15 10.77 -11.06 -10.95
C TYR A 15 11.51 -10.17 -11.95
N ASN A 16 12.73 -10.54 -12.36
CA ASN A 16 13.61 -9.75 -13.24
C ASN A 16 13.85 -8.32 -12.70
N LEU A 17 14.18 -8.20 -11.41
CA LEU A 17 14.40 -6.93 -10.71
C LEU A 17 15.87 -6.65 -10.40
N GLU A 18 16.80 -7.43 -10.96
CA GLU A 18 18.22 -7.39 -10.61
C GLU A 18 18.87 -6.05 -10.92
N GLU A 19 18.56 -5.46 -12.08
CA GLU A 19 19.13 -4.18 -12.49
C GLU A 19 18.67 -3.05 -11.57
N TRP A 20 17.36 -2.96 -11.31
CA TRP A 20 16.79 -2.01 -10.36
C TRP A 20 17.39 -2.18 -8.97
N TRP A 21 17.47 -3.41 -8.47
CA TRP A 21 18.03 -3.71 -7.15
C TRP A 21 19.49 -3.27 -7.00
N LEU A 22 20.30 -3.45 -8.05
CA LEU A 22 21.72 -3.09 -8.05
C LEU A 22 21.95 -1.59 -8.18
N ASN A 23 21.08 -0.89 -8.91
CA ASN A 23 21.25 0.53 -9.23
C ASN A 23 20.56 1.46 -8.22
N GLU A 24 19.41 1.07 -7.67
CA GLU A 24 18.57 1.94 -6.84
C GLU A 24 18.98 1.93 -5.36
N PHE A 25 19.46 0.78 -4.87
CA PHE A 25 19.89 0.64 -3.47
C PHE A 25 21.40 0.67 -3.34
N ASP A 26 21.91 1.30 -2.28
CA ASP A 26 23.32 1.18 -1.91
C ASP A 26 23.60 -0.10 -1.10
N ASP A 27 24.87 -0.38 -0.81
CA ASP A 27 25.27 -1.57 -0.03
C ASP A 27 24.70 -1.59 1.40
N LYS A 28 24.50 -0.42 2.02
CA LYS A 28 23.95 -0.30 3.37
C LYS A 28 22.45 -0.60 3.34
N GLU A 29 21.71 -0.01 2.41
CA GLU A 29 20.29 -0.26 2.19
C GLU A 29 20.03 -1.73 1.88
N ARG A 30 20.79 -2.34 0.95
CA ARG A 30 20.68 -3.77 0.65
C ARG A 30 20.90 -4.65 1.87
N ARG A 31 21.90 -4.35 2.72
CA ARG A 31 22.13 -5.09 3.97
C ARG A 31 20.95 -4.95 4.94
N VAL A 32 20.37 -3.75 5.07
CA VAL A 32 19.17 -3.53 5.88
C VAL A 32 18.00 -4.34 5.35
N ILE A 33 17.77 -4.30 4.04
CA ILE A 33 16.66 -5.01 3.40
C ILE A 33 16.77 -6.52 3.64
N LEU A 34 17.95 -7.11 3.38
CA LEU A 34 18.19 -8.54 3.56
C LEU A 34 17.98 -8.96 5.02
N LYS A 35 18.54 -8.19 5.97
CA LYS A 35 18.38 -8.48 7.40
C LYS A 35 16.91 -8.44 7.84
N THR A 36 16.16 -7.42 7.40
CA THR A 36 14.74 -7.30 7.73
C THR A 36 13.93 -8.42 7.10
N PHE A 37 14.23 -8.81 5.86
CA PHE A 37 13.52 -9.88 5.16
C PHE A 37 13.68 -11.24 5.84
N THR A 38 14.89 -11.62 6.24
CA THR A 38 15.13 -12.84 7.04
C THR A 38 14.34 -12.84 8.35
N GLN A 39 14.31 -11.70 9.06
CA GLN A 39 13.62 -11.58 10.35
C GLN A 39 12.10 -11.79 10.26
N MET A 40 11.53 -11.74 9.06
CA MET A 40 10.11 -12.01 8.80
C MET A 40 9.82 -13.51 8.60
N GLY A 41 10.76 -14.40 8.90
CA GLY A 41 10.58 -15.85 8.81
C GLY A 41 10.79 -16.41 7.39
N SER A 42 11.39 -15.63 6.50
CA SER A 42 11.84 -16.12 5.20
C SER A 42 13.16 -16.89 5.36
N GLU A 43 13.38 -17.92 4.54
CA GLU A 43 14.66 -18.63 4.53
C GLU A 43 15.81 -17.66 4.25
N ASP A 44 16.95 -17.89 4.92
CA ASP A 44 18.12 -17.03 4.81
C ASP A 44 18.49 -16.80 3.33
N ASP A 45 18.55 -15.52 2.96
CA ASP A 45 18.87 -15.04 1.61
C ASP A 45 17.88 -15.37 0.48
N SER A 46 16.69 -15.91 0.73
CA SER A 46 15.68 -16.21 -0.30
C SER A 46 15.25 -15.01 -1.17
N LEU A 47 15.52 -13.79 -0.71
CA LEU A 47 15.31 -12.56 -1.50
C LEU A 47 16.24 -12.48 -2.74
N ILE A 48 17.48 -12.94 -2.61
CA ILE A 48 18.54 -12.80 -3.65
C ILE A 48 19.25 -14.11 -4.01
N LYS A 49 18.96 -15.20 -3.31
CA LYS A 49 19.49 -16.55 -3.50
C LYS A 49 18.35 -17.56 -3.61
N GLY A 50 18.68 -18.76 -4.07
CA GLY A 50 17.72 -19.83 -4.31
C GLY A 50 17.07 -19.75 -5.68
N GLN A 51 16.43 -20.84 -6.09
CA GLN A 51 15.69 -20.93 -7.35
C GLN A 51 14.20 -21.00 -7.06
N ILE A 52 13.45 -20.02 -7.54
CA ILE A 52 12.00 -20.03 -7.51
C ILE A 52 11.54 -20.55 -8.87
N SER A 53 10.95 -21.75 -8.88
CA SER A 53 10.39 -22.34 -10.10
C SER A 53 8.99 -21.79 -10.41
N TYR A 54 8.22 -21.44 -9.39
CA TYR A 54 6.86 -20.95 -9.53
C TYR A 54 6.39 -20.19 -8.29
N THR A 55 5.62 -19.12 -8.50
CA THR A 55 4.82 -18.46 -7.45
C THR A 55 3.54 -17.89 -8.06
N SER A 56 2.45 -17.92 -7.29
CA SER A 56 1.16 -17.31 -7.68
C SER A 56 1.09 -15.81 -7.36
N ARG A 57 2.11 -15.27 -6.67
CA ARG A 57 2.21 -13.88 -6.23
C ARG A 57 2.63 -12.98 -7.40
N SER A 58 1.87 -11.91 -7.66
CA SER A 58 2.27 -10.89 -8.63
C SER A 58 3.50 -10.11 -8.16
N LYS A 59 4.21 -9.50 -9.11
CA LYS A 59 5.34 -8.62 -8.81
C LYS A 59 4.93 -7.43 -7.94
N LEU A 60 3.76 -6.85 -8.22
CA LEU A 60 3.16 -5.77 -7.42
C LEU A 60 2.95 -6.20 -5.97
N LYS A 61 2.37 -7.38 -5.74
CA LYS A 61 2.14 -7.91 -4.39
C LYS A 61 3.44 -8.19 -3.65
N PHE A 62 4.44 -8.77 -4.32
CA PHE A 62 5.76 -8.96 -3.73
C PHE A 62 6.37 -7.64 -3.26
N LEU A 63 6.46 -6.64 -4.13
CA LEU A 63 7.06 -5.34 -3.78
C LEU A 63 6.25 -4.61 -2.72
N GLY A 64 4.92 -4.67 -2.78
CA GLY A 64 4.04 -4.08 -1.76
C GLY A 64 4.26 -4.70 -0.37
N ILE A 65 4.39 -6.02 -0.29
CA ILE A 65 4.70 -6.72 0.97
C ILE A 65 6.10 -6.32 1.46
N LEU A 66 7.10 -6.33 0.58
CA LEU A 66 8.47 -5.94 0.93
C LEU A 66 8.54 -4.51 1.47
N ALA A 67 7.85 -3.55 0.84
CA ALA A 67 7.80 -2.16 1.30
C ALA A 67 7.17 -2.02 2.70
N SER A 68 6.15 -2.84 3.00
CA SER A 68 5.44 -2.80 4.29
C SER A 68 6.34 -3.14 5.49
N SER A 69 7.50 -3.74 5.26
CA SER A 69 8.49 -4.04 6.29
C SER A 69 9.30 -2.81 6.73
N PHE A 70 9.25 -1.71 5.97
CA PHE A 70 10.08 -0.51 6.17
C PHE A 70 9.25 0.73 6.50
N MET A 71 8.25 0.57 7.37
CA MET A 71 7.31 1.65 7.74
C MET A 71 7.87 2.71 8.70
N LYS A 72 9.05 2.50 9.30
CA LYS A 72 9.60 3.43 10.31
C LYS A 72 10.33 4.61 9.63
N PRO A 73 10.41 5.79 10.26
CA PRO A 73 11.11 6.94 9.68
C PRO A 73 12.54 6.62 9.22
N GLU A 74 13.28 5.83 10.00
CA GLU A 74 14.69 5.50 9.71
C GLU A 74 14.85 4.61 8.47
N THR A 75 13.79 3.90 8.07
CA THR A 75 13.79 3.01 6.90
C THR A 75 12.82 3.46 5.81
N PHE A 76 12.18 4.61 5.99
CA PHE A 76 11.14 5.10 5.08
C PHE A 76 11.66 5.33 3.65
N GLN A 77 12.90 5.79 3.48
CA GLN A 77 13.48 5.97 2.15
C GLN A 77 13.60 4.64 1.38
N ILE A 78 13.85 3.53 2.07
CA ILE A 78 13.83 2.19 1.48
C ILE A 78 12.40 1.85 1.02
N ALA A 79 11.40 2.05 1.90
CA ALA A 79 10.00 1.82 1.53
C ALA A 79 9.60 2.66 0.30
N LYS A 80 9.99 3.94 0.27
CA LYS A 80 9.66 4.85 -0.83
C LYS A 80 10.22 4.36 -2.18
N LYS A 81 11.49 3.94 -2.22
CA LYS A 81 12.10 3.36 -3.44
C LYS A 81 11.36 2.11 -3.92
N ILE A 82 10.97 1.23 -2.99
CA ILE A 82 10.21 0.02 -3.30
C ILE A 82 8.80 0.38 -3.81
N ILE A 83 8.11 1.33 -3.17
CA ILE A 83 6.78 1.77 -3.61
C ILE A 83 6.84 2.38 -5.00
N ILE A 84 7.78 3.30 -5.28
CA ILE A 84 7.94 3.89 -6.62
C ILE A 84 8.11 2.79 -7.68
N LYS A 85 8.94 1.79 -7.39
CA LYS A 85 9.12 0.67 -8.31
C LYS A 85 7.86 -0.18 -8.46
N ALA A 86 7.14 -0.41 -7.37
CA ALA A 86 5.90 -1.18 -7.37
C ALA A 86 4.81 -0.49 -8.22
N GLU A 87 4.71 0.83 -8.17
CA GLU A 87 3.71 1.61 -8.92
C GLU A 87 3.79 1.42 -10.43
N GLU A 88 5.00 1.21 -10.98
CA GLU A 88 5.20 0.91 -12.41
C GLU A 88 4.41 -0.32 -12.85
N TYR A 89 4.20 -1.28 -11.95
CA TYR A 89 3.52 -2.55 -12.23
C TYR A 89 2.00 -2.51 -12.02
N VAL A 90 1.44 -1.39 -11.56
CA VAL A 90 -0.01 -1.27 -11.36
C VAL A 90 -0.80 -1.46 -12.66
N PRO A 91 -0.46 -0.80 -13.79
CA PRO A 91 -1.24 -0.93 -15.03
C PRO A 91 -1.25 -2.33 -15.64
N GLU A 92 -0.23 -3.13 -15.35
CA GLU A 92 -0.04 -4.50 -15.86
C GLU A 92 -0.50 -5.59 -14.87
N THR A 93 -0.98 -5.21 -13.69
CA THR A 93 -1.49 -6.18 -12.69
C THR A 93 -2.96 -6.47 -12.91
N GLU A 94 -3.27 -7.65 -13.44
CA GLU A 94 -4.65 -8.11 -13.70
C GLU A 94 -5.44 -8.39 -12.41
N LYS A 95 -4.77 -8.85 -11.34
CA LYS A 95 -5.41 -9.18 -10.06
C LYS A 95 -5.76 -7.91 -9.30
N ILE A 96 -7.02 -7.48 -9.39
CA ILE A 96 -7.48 -6.24 -8.76
C ILE A 96 -7.23 -6.18 -7.25
N LEU A 97 -7.31 -7.33 -6.55
CA LEU A 97 -7.03 -7.38 -5.12
C LEU A 97 -5.54 -7.15 -4.81
N ASP A 98 -4.62 -7.53 -5.69
CA ASP A 98 -3.19 -7.23 -5.51
C ASP A 98 -2.95 -5.72 -5.64
N VAL A 99 -3.66 -5.02 -6.56
CA VAL A 99 -3.64 -3.55 -6.66
C VAL A 99 -4.26 -2.90 -5.43
N HIS A 100 -5.38 -3.45 -4.93
CA HIS A 100 -6.03 -2.97 -3.70
C HIS A 100 -5.10 -3.04 -2.49
N PHE A 101 -4.45 -4.20 -2.28
CA PHE A 101 -3.51 -4.39 -1.16
C PHE A 101 -2.22 -3.58 -1.32
N PHE A 102 -1.78 -3.34 -2.55
CA PHE A 102 -0.67 -2.43 -2.80
C PHE A 102 -0.99 -1.01 -2.27
N TYR A 103 -2.14 -0.44 -2.65
CA TYR A 103 -2.52 0.87 -2.14
C TYR A 103 -2.78 0.87 -0.63
N HIS A 104 -3.31 -0.23 -0.06
CA HIS A 104 -3.39 -0.40 1.40
C HIS A 104 -2.03 -0.19 2.08
N ASN A 105 -0.99 -0.83 1.54
CA ASN A 105 0.37 -0.70 2.08
C ASN A 105 0.94 0.71 1.87
N LYS A 106 0.74 1.30 0.68
CA LYS A 106 1.15 2.69 0.39
C LYS A 106 0.53 3.66 1.40
N ILE A 107 -0.78 3.57 1.65
CA ILE A 107 -1.48 4.41 2.64
C ILE A 107 -0.81 4.31 4.02
N LYS A 108 -0.59 3.08 4.52
CA LYS A 108 -0.02 2.88 5.87
C LYS A 108 1.41 3.40 5.99
N ILE A 109 2.24 3.15 4.99
CA ILE A 109 3.63 3.61 4.96
C ILE A 109 3.70 5.14 5.00
N PHE A 110 2.97 5.81 4.10
CA PHE A 110 3.02 7.26 3.99
C PHE A 110 2.32 7.95 5.17
N TYR A 111 1.15 7.48 5.58
CA TYR A 111 0.43 8.11 6.69
C TYR A 111 1.17 7.97 8.04
N ARG A 112 1.90 6.87 8.25
CA ARG A 112 2.73 6.70 9.45
C ARG A 112 3.86 7.74 9.53
N ASN A 113 4.39 8.16 8.39
CA ASN A 113 5.50 9.11 8.28
C ASN A 113 5.05 10.54 7.93
N ARG A 114 3.73 10.82 7.98
CA ARG A 114 3.11 12.09 7.57
C ARG A 114 3.64 13.35 8.27
N GLU A 115 4.21 13.20 9.47
CA GLU A 115 4.72 14.31 10.30
C GLU A 115 6.23 14.51 10.16
N THR A 116 6.96 13.47 9.71
CA THR A 116 8.43 13.46 9.66
C THR A 116 8.97 13.61 8.25
N GLU A 117 8.17 13.27 7.23
CA GLU A 117 8.59 13.21 5.85
C GLU A 117 7.78 14.19 4.99
N ALA A 118 8.50 15.02 4.24
CA ALA A 118 7.89 15.99 3.35
C ALA A 118 6.97 15.29 2.33
N HIS A 119 5.79 15.85 2.12
CA HIS A 119 4.76 15.34 1.21
C HIS A 119 4.17 13.96 1.57
N ALA A 120 4.51 13.39 2.73
CA ALA A 120 4.03 12.05 3.07
C ALA A 120 2.53 12.04 3.38
N LEU A 121 1.96 13.12 3.92
CA LEU A 121 0.51 13.23 4.09
C LEU A 121 -0.21 13.26 2.74
N GLU A 122 0.26 14.07 1.80
CA GLU A 122 -0.30 14.23 0.46
C GLU A 122 -0.23 12.90 -0.30
N LYS A 123 0.89 12.17 -0.20
CA LYS A 123 1.03 10.84 -0.81
C LYS A 123 0.12 9.79 -0.17
N ALA A 124 -0.17 9.91 1.12
CA ALA A 124 -1.16 9.06 1.78
C ALA A 124 -2.58 9.36 1.28
N ILE A 125 -2.94 10.64 1.09
CA ILE A 125 -4.22 11.05 0.52
C ILE A 125 -4.38 10.53 -0.90
N GLU A 126 -3.37 10.74 -1.75
CA GLU A 126 -3.34 10.22 -3.13
C GLU A 126 -3.56 8.71 -3.16
N ALA A 127 -2.87 7.96 -2.27
CA ALA A 127 -3.03 6.52 -2.16
C ALA A 127 -4.43 6.10 -1.70
N CYS A 128 -5.05 6.86 -0.78
CA CYS A 128 -6.44 6.63 -0.40
C CYS A 128 -7.38 6.80 -1.61
N GLU A 129 -7.22 7.88 -2.37
CA GLU A 129 -8.03 8.17 -3.56
C GLU A 129 -7.82 7.11 -4.65
N GLN A 130 -6.59 6.66 -4.86
CA GLN A 130 -6.26 5.57 -5.77
C GLN A 130 -6.94 4.26 -5.34
N GLN A 131 -6.88 3.90 -4.06
CA GLN A 131 -7.57 2.70 -3.56
C GLN A 131 -9.10 2.82 -3.69
N ILE A 132 -9.66 4.00 -3.42
CA ILE A 132 -11.10 4.28 -3.55
C ILE A 132 -11.55 4.27 -5.02
N SER A 133 -10.70 4.63 -5.97
CA SER A 133 -11.07 4.61 -7.40
C SER A 133 -11.34 3.21 -7.94
N ILE A 134 -10.76 2.18 -7.30
CA ILE A 134 -10.96 0.78 -7.66
C ILE A 134 -11.90 0.03 -6.71
N SER A 135 -12.56 0.74 -5.79
CA SER A 135 -13.28 0.13 -4.66
C SER A 135 -14.42 -0.77 -5.10
N GLU A 136 -15.22 -0.40 -6.10
CA GLU A 136 -16.30 -1.26 -6.61
C GLU A 136 -15.76 -2.58 -7.20
N GLN A 137 -14.65 -2.52 -7.94
CA GLN A 137 -14.01 -3.71 -8.51
C GLN A 137 -13.39 -4.59 -7.42
N ALA A 138 -12.74 -3.98 -6.42
CA ALA A 138 -12.19 -4.69 -5.28
C ALA A 138 -13.29 -5.35 -4.45
N ALA A 139 -14.42 -4.66 -4.20
CA ALA A 139 -15.58 -5.22 -3.50
C ALA A 139 -16.10 -6.48 -4.19
N ASN A 140 -16.21 -6.46 -5.52
CA ASN A 140 -16.59 -7.66 -6.29
C ASN A 140 -15.53 -8.76 -6.16
N GLY A 141 -14.25 -8.43 -6.24
CA GLY A 141 -13.16 -9.39 -6.02
C GLY A 141 -13.22 -10.05 -4.64
N PHE A 142 -13.48 -9.27 -3.57
CA PHE A 142 -13.65 -9.81 -2.22
C PHE A 142 -14.86 -10.72 -2.09
N LYS A 143 -16.00 -10.39 -2.71
CA LYS A 143 -17.19 -11.26 -2.70
C LYS A 143 -16.98 -12.57 -3.45
N MET A 144 -16.07 -12.59 -4.43
CA MET A 144 -15.72 -13.80 -5.18
C MET A 144 -14.72 -14.68 -4.42
N GLU A 145 -13.75 -14.09 -3.73
CA GLU A 145 -12.72 -14.82 -2.97
C GLU A 145 -13.14 -15.17 -1.52
N PHE A 146 -14.06 -14.41 -0.92
CA PHE A 146 -14.48 -14.51 0.49
C PHE A 146 -16.02 -14.44 0.64
N TRP A 147 -16.50 -14.55 1.88
CA TRP A 147 -17.92 -14.63 2.28
C TRP A 147 -18.61 -13.25 2.41
N ASP A 148 -19.93 -13.26 2.67
CA ASP A 148 -20.95 -12.20 2.45
C ASP A 148 -20.68 -10.76 2.93
N SER A 149 -19.68 -10.50 3.78
CA SER A 149 -19.45 -9.15 4.34
C SER A 149 -18.07 -8.59 4.01
N LEU A 150 -18.05 -7.37 3.47
CA LEU A 150 -16.83 -6.64 3.21
C LEU A 150 -16.25 -6.08 4.52
N LEU A 151 -14.94 -6.31 4.72
CA LEU A 151 -14.20 -5.74 5.83
C LEU A 151 -14.06 -4.21 5.69
N LEU A 152 -13.43 -3.60 6.69
CA LEU A 152 -13.12 -2.17 6.69
C LEU A 152 -12.15 -1.82 5.54
N HIS A 153 -12.53 -0.84 4.74
CA HIS A 153 -11.72 -0.37 3.63
C HIS A 153 -10.80 0.78 4.04
N THR A 154 -9.49 0.51 4.07
CA THR A 154 -8.47 1.45 4.59
C THR A 154 -8.47 2.81 3.90
N GLY A 155 -8.65 2.88 2.57
CA GLY A 155 -8.72 4.14 1.82
C GLY A 155 -9.86 5.04 2.30
N TYR A 156 -11.10 4.53 2.33
CA TYR A 156 -12.25 5.22 2.88
C TYR A 156 -12.03 5.65 4.34
N GLU A 157 -11.59 4.73 5.19
CA GLU A 157 -11.41 5.00 6.61
C GLU A 157 -10.38 6.10 6.85
N GLN A 158 -9.18 5.94 6.27
CA GLN A 158 -8.06 6.82 6.50
C GLN A 158 -8.29 8.20 5.87
N LEU A 159 -8.91 8.27 4.69
CA LEU A 159 -9.25 9.55 4.06
C LEU A 159 -10.31 10.30 4.86
N ALA A 160 -11.35 9.61 5.35
CA ALA A 160 -12.34 10.24 6.22
C ALA A 160 -11.69 10.76 7.52
N ILE A 161 -10.79 10.01 8.16
CA ILE A 161 -10.04 10.48 9.34
C ILE A 161 -9.20 11.73 9.01
N ILE A 162 -8.52 11.76 7.87
CA ILE A 162 -7.72 12.91 7.44
C ILE A 162 -8.63 14.13 7.24
N LYS A 163 -9.76 13.96 6.55
CA LYS A 163 -10.73 15.03 6.30
C LYS A 163 -11.41 15.54 7.57
N GLU A 164 -11.73 14.65 8.52
CA GLU A 164 -12.21 15.04 9.86
C GLU A 164 -11.18 15.91 10.59
N LYS A 165 -9.90 15.55 10.56
CA LYS A 165 -8.82 16.37 11.15
C LYS A 165 -8.63 17.71 10.47
N GLN A 166 -8.89 17.77 9.16
CA GLN A 166 -8.90 19.01 8.37
C GLN A 166 -10.19 19.82 8.53
N LYS A 167 -11.15 19.35 9.34
CA LYS A 167 -12.51 19.92 9.49
C LYS A 167 -13.30 20.01 8.17
N ASP A 168 -12.92 19.22 7.17
CA ASP A 168 -13.65 19.12 5.90
C ASP A 168 -14.79 18.11 6.04
N TYR A 169 -15.79 18.48 6.84
CA TYR A 169 -16.92 17.61 7.18
C TYR A 169 -17.80 17.27 5.97
N ARG A 170 -17.83 18.13 4.94
CA ARG A 170 -18.52 17.84 3.68
C ARG A 170 -17.87 16.68 2.94
N SER A 171 -16.54 16.65 2.86
CA SER A 171 -15.82 15.50 2.30
C SER A 171 -16.02 14.24 3.13
N VAL A 172 -16.02 14.34 4.48
CA VAL A 172 -16.28 13.19 5.37
C VAL A 172 -17.62 12.53 5.07
N ILE A 173 -18.69 13.32 4.89
CA ILE A 173 -20.01 12.81 4.52
C ILE A 173 -19.94 12.09 3.17
N LYS A 174 -19.40 12.75 2.13
CA LYS A 174 -19.31 12.17 0.79
C LYS A 174 -18.54 10.84 0.74
N ILE A 175 -17.41 10.77 1.45
CA ILE A 175 -16.57 9.57 1.55
C ILE A 175 -17.34 8.45 2.25
N SER A 176 -17.99 8.75 3.37
CA SER A 176 -18.73 7.78 4.19
C SER A 176 -19.99 7.27 3.48
N GLU A 177 -20.72 8.13 2.78
CA GLU A 177 -21.88 7.75 1.97
C GLU A 177 -21.48 6.81 0.82
N LYS A 178 -20.35 7.08 0.15
CA LYS A 178 -19.84 6.19 -0.89
C LYS A 178 -19.46 4.82 -0.33
N ALA A 179 -18.73 4.78 0.79
CA ALA A 179 -18.35 3.53 1.46
C ALA A 179 -19.57 2.69 1.88
N LEU A 180 -20.58 3.35 2.47
CA LEU A 180 -21.84 2.73 2.87
C LEU A 180 -22.61 2.16 1.66
N LYS A 181 -22.72 2.94 0.58
CA LYS A 181 -23.40 2.54 -0.65
C LYS A 181 -22.75 1.32 -1.30
N GLU A 182 -21.43 1.24 -1.29
CA GLU A 182 -20.66 0.10 -1.82
C GLU A 182 -20.68 -1.13 -0.89
N GLY A 183 -21.18 -0.98 0.34
CA GLY A 183 -21.31 -2.05 1.32
C GLY A 183 -20.03 -2.36 2.09
N TRP A 184 -19.05 -1.46 2.10
CA TRP A 184 -17.83 -1.64 2.90
C TRP A 184 -18.16 -1.55 4.39
N GLY A 185 -17.54 -2.42 5.21
CA GLY A 185 -17.70 -2.36 6.67
C GLY A 185 -17.16 -1.06 7.27
N GLY A 186 -17.76 -0.60 8.38
CA GLY A 186 -17.33 0.60 9.11
C GLY A 186 -18.48 1.31 9.84
N ASP A 187 -18.16 2.32 10.64
CA ASP A 187 -19.13 3.15 11.39
C ASP A 187 -19.71 4.30 10.55
N TRP A 188 -19.98 4.08 9.26
CA TRP A 188 -20.24 5.14 8.27
C TRP A 188 -21.46 5.99 8.60
N GLU A 189 -22.58 5.38 8.99
CA GLU A 189 -23.81 6.11 9.36
C GLU A 189 -23.56 7.06 10.53
N ARG A 190 -22.91 6.55 11.58
CA ARG A 190 -22.52 7.35 12.76
C ARG A 190 -21.55 8.46 12.37
N ARG A 191 -20.60 8.19 11.47
CA ARG A 191 -19.65 9.18 10.97
C ARG A 191 -20.35 10.31 10.21
N ILE A 192 -21.33 9.97 9.37
CA ILE A 192 -22.17 10.93 8.64
C ILE A 192 -22.95 11.82 9.61
N GLU A 193 -23.60 11.24 10.62
CA GLU A 193 -24.36 11.97 11.63
C GLU A 193 -23.48 12.98 12.39
N ARG A 194 -22.33 12.54 12.92
CA ARG A 194 -21.37 13.42 13.60
C ARG A 194 -20.90 14.58 12.72
N ALA A 195 -20.64 14.31 11.43
CA ALA A 195 -20.18 15.33 10.49
C ALA A 195 -21.28 16.36 10.17
N LYS A 196 -22.55 15.93 10.05
CA LYS A 196 -23.70 16.83 9.87
C LYS A 196 -23.87 17.76 11.08
N GLU A 197 -23.82 17.23 12.30
CA GLU A 197 -23.89 18.05 13.53
C GLU A 197 -22.78 19.10 13.61
N LYS A 198 -21.58 18.79 13.09
CA LYS A 198 -20.44 19.72 13.09
C LYS A 198 -20.66 20.88 12.14
N ILE A 199 -21.19 20.60 10.94
CA ILE A 199 -21.56 21.64 9.95
C ILE A 199 -22.62 22.58 10.56
N GLU A 200 -23.67 22.03 11.16
CA GLU A 200 -24.75 22.83 11.77
C GLU A 200 -24.28 23.71 12.94
N LYS A 201 -23.19 23.32 13.62
CA LYS A 201 -22.58 24.11 14.71
C LYS A 201 -21.64 25.20 14.19
N GLU A 202 -21.04 25.03 13.01
CA GLU A 202 -20.17 26.03 12.38
C GLU A 202 -20.97 27.11 11.63
N ASP A 203 -22.18 26.77 11.16
CA ASP A 203 -23.10 27.70 10.48
C ASP A 203 -23.94 28.58 11.46
N LYS A 204 -23.72 28.46 12.77
CA LYS A 204 -24.39 29.23 13.84
C LYS A 204 -23.43 30.22 14.51
#